data_AF-A0A060CCN7-F1
#
_entry.id   AF-A0A060CCN7-F1
#
_cell.length_a   1.000
_cell.length_b   1.000
_cell.length_c   1.000
_cell.angle_alpha   90.00
_cell.angle_beta   90.00
_cell.angle_gamma   90.00
#
_symmetry.space_group_name_H-M   'P 1'
#
loop_
_entity.id
_entity.type
_entity.pdbx_description
1 polymer ?
#
loop_
_entity_poly.entity_id
_entity_poly.type
_entity_poly.pdbx_seq_one_letter_code
_entity_poly.pdbx_strand_id
1 'polypeptide(L)'
;CRLWLGDLRLQALTNYVSFRNMALVRRCLYLFAGMSRADGYVTACVYEKPQPRIGEVVLLDYSALFGDVLLGYLRASEDRVTVDELWPVAKNRSNSCCVMWGRTGCFMRRSRKVLYL
;
A
#
# COMPACT_ATOMS: atom_id res chain seq x y z
N CYS A 1 8.15 -9.62 12.43
CA CYS A 1 7.53 -10.02 11.15
C CYS A 1 7.57 -8.82 10.21
N ARG A 2 7.91 -9.02 8.93
CA ARG A 2 7.96 -7.98 7.89
C ARG A 2 6.78 -8.21 6.96
N LEU A 3 5.89 -7.23 6.83
CA LEU A 3 4.73 -7.29 5.96
C LEU A 3 4.98 -6.42 4.73
N TRP A 4 4.94 -7.01 3.55
CA TRP A 4 5.08 -6.32 2.27
C TRP A 4 3.73 -6.15 1.60
N LEU A 5 3.51 -5.01 0.95
CA LEU A 5 2.21 -4.70 0.36
C LEU A 5 1.93 -5.53 -0.90
N GLY A 6 2.97 -5.82 -1.69
CA GLY A 6 2.88 -6.74 -2.83
C GLY A 6 2.51 -8.16 -2.41
N ASP A 7 3.19 -8.71 -1.40
CA ASP A 7 2.88 -10.02 -0.83
C ASP A 7 1.46 -10.07 -0.25
N LEU A 8 1.04 -9.01 0.48
CA LEU A 8 -0.30 -8.91 1.04
C LEU A 8 -1.37 -9.04 -0.05
N ARG A 9 -1.19 -8.42 -1.22
CA ARG A 9 -2.14 -8.53 -2.33
C ARG A 9 -2.35 -9.98 -2.74
N LEU A 10 -1.27 -10.71 -3.00
CA LEU A 10 -1.36 -12.10 -3.45
C LEU A 10 -1.93 -13.01 -2.36
N GLN A 11 -1.47 -12.83 -1.12
CA GLN A 11 -1.97 -13.60 0.03
C GLN A 11 -3.46 -13.33 0.29
N ALA A 12 -3.93 -12.09 0.12
CA ALA A 12 -5.34 -11.74 0.27
C ALA A 12 -6.22 -12.46 -0.76
N LEU A 13 -5.81 -12.47 -2.04
CA LEU A 13 -6.54 -13.18 -3.10
C LEU A 13 -6.67 -14.68 -2.79
N THR A 14 -5.58 -15.32 -2.36
CA THR A 14 -5.62 -16.73 -1.94
C THR A 14 -6.49 -16.93 -0.70
N ASN A 15 -6.38 -16.04 0.30
CA ASN A 15 -7.18 -16.11 1.51
C ASN A 15 -8.69 -16.05 1.23
N TYR A 16 -9.14 -15.22 0.27
CA TYR A 16 -10.57 -15.09 -0.08
C TYR A 16 -11.19 -16.40 -0.60
N VAL A 17 -10.40 -17.25 -1.25
CA VAL A 17 -10.87 -18.54 -1.80
C VAL A 17 -10.51 -19.75 -0.93
N SER A 18 -9.78 -19.54 0.17
CA SER A 18 -9.34 -20.60 1.08
C SER A 18 -9.86 -20.37 2.51
N PHE A 19 -9.04 -19.77 3.38
CA PHE A 19 -9.31 -19.63 4.82
C PHE A 19 -10.34 -18.55 5.15
N ARG A 20 -10.58 -17.60 4.24
CA ARG A 20 -11.55 -16.50 4.37
C ARG A 20 -11.37 -15.65 5.64
N ASN A 21 -10.13 -15.49 6.11
CA ASN A 21 -9.84 -14.69 7.29
C ASN A 21 -9.80 -13.18 6.93
N MET A 22 -10.97 -12.53 6.93
CA MET A 22 -11.09 -11.11 6.59
C MET A 22 -10.50 -10.21 7.67
N ALA A 23 -10.58 -10.62 8.94
CA ALA A 23 -10.04 -9.85 10.06
C ALA A 23 -8.52 -9.65 9.95
N LEU A 24 -7.80 -10.66 9.46
CA LEU A 24 -6.35 -10.54 9.22
C LEU A 24 -6.03 -9.56 8.10
N VAL A 25 -6.74 -9.63 6.96
CA VAL A 25 -6.54 -8.69 5.84
C VAL A 25 -6.85 -7.26 6.29
N ARG A 26 -7.95 -7.06 7.03
CA ARG A 26 -8.32 -5.78 7.63
C ARG A 26 -7.21 -5.24 8.52
N ARG A 27 -6.67 -6.05 9.42
CA ARG A 27 -5.56 -5.66 10.31
C ARG A 27 -4.34 -5.20 9.51
N CYS A 28 -3.97 -5.92 8.45
CA CYS A 28 -2.88 -5.56 7.56
C CYS A 28 -3.13 -4.23 6.85
N LEU A 29 -4.36 -3.98 6.39
CA LEU A 29 -4.75 -2.70 5.77
C LEU A 29 -4.59 -1.53 6.74
N TYR A 30 -5.06 -1.66 7.98
CA TYR A 30 -4.88 -0.62 9.01
C TYR A 30 -3.41 -0.39 9.38
N LEU A 31 -2.60 -1.47 9.46
CA LEU A 31 -1.17 -1.33 9.70
C LEU A 31 -0.50 -0.50 8.60
N PHE A 32 -0.84 -0.73 7.33
CA PHE A 32 -0.33 0.11 6.26
C PHE A 32 -0.89 1.53 6.32
N ALA A 33 -2.16 1.71 6.65
CA ALA A 33 -2.81 3.02 6.64
C ALA A 33 -2.28 3.96 7.74
N GLY A 34 -2.12 3.44 8.96
CA GLY A 34 -1.55 4.19 10.09
C GLY A 34 -0.06 4.47 9.96
N MET A 35 0.62 3.82 9.01
CA MET A 35 2.06 3.93 8.78
C MET A 35 2.31 4.72 7.50
N SER A 36 2.15 6.05 7.59
CA SER A 36 2.47 6.98 6.51
C SER A 36 3.72 7.77 6.83
N ARG A 37 4.57 7.96 5.83
CA ARG A 37 5.82 8.70 5.97
C ARG A 37 5.52 10.21 5.88
N ALA A 38 6.30 11.03 6.58
CA ALA A 38 6.06 12.48 6.67
C ALA A 38 6.10 13.20 5.30
N ASP A 39 6.76 12.61 4.31
CA ASP A 39 6.85 13.10 2.94
C ASP A 39 5.73 12.60 2.02
N GLY A 40 4.70 11.93 2.58
CA GLY A 40 3.52 11.49 1.84
C GLY A 40 3.72 10.23 0.98
N TYR A 41 4.93 9.64 1.00
CA TYR A 41 5.21 8.38 0.32
C TYR A 41 4.85 7.17 1.21
N VAL A 42 4.44 6.08 0.56
CA VAL A 42 4.14 4.82 1.23
C VAL A 42 5.36 3.93 1.16
N THR A 43 5.69 3.31 2.28
CA THR A 43 6.79 2.36 2.33
C THR A 43 6.32 1.00 1.84
N ALA A 44 7.19 0.30 1.11
CA ALA A 44 6.86 -1.00 0.51
C ALA A 44 6.53 -2.08 1.56
N CYS A 45 7.08 -1.91 2.77
CA CYS A 45 6.85 -2.80 3.90
C CYS A 45 6.64 -2.04 5.22
N VAL A 46 6.02 -2.75 6.17
CA VAL A 46 5.87 -2.35 7.57
C VAL A 46 6.35 -3.47 8.49
N TYR A 47 6.80 -3.09 9.68
CA TYR A 47 7.15 -4.02 10.75
C TYR A 47 6.21 -3.83 11.92
N GLU A 48 5.75 -4.93 12.49
CA GLU A 48 4.87 -4.91 13.68
C GLU A 48 5.65 -4.87 14.99
N LYS A 49 6.85 -5.47 15.00
CA LYS A 49 7.68 -5.66 16.20
C LYS A 49 9.00 -4.89 16.10
N PRO A 50 9.54 -4.39 17.23
CA PRO A 50 8.98 -4.42 18.58
C PRO A 50 7.78 -3.46 18.77
N GLN A 51 7.68 -2.44 17.94
CA GLN A 51 6.52 -1.57 17.79
C GLN A 51 6.26 -1.33 16.30
N PRO A 52 5.02 -0.98 15.92
CA PRO A 52 4.68 -0.69 14.54
C PRO A 52 5.56 0.42 13.94
N ARG A 53 6.24 0.13 12.83
CA ARG A 53 7.12 1.08 12.13
C ARG A 53 7.14 0.84 10.63
N ILE A 54 7.38 1.90 9.88
CA ILE A 54 7.61 1.85 8.44
C ILE A 54 8.98 1.24 8.09
N GLY A 55 9.08 0.64 6.91
CA GLY A 55 10.37 0.32 6.31
C GLY A 55 11.04 1.53 5.65
N GLU A 56 12.25 1.34 5.13
CA GLU A 56 13.03 2.43 4.51
C GLU A 56 12.82 2.51 2.99
N VAL A 57 12.35 1.42 2.38
CA VAL A 57 12.22 1.31 0.93
C VAL A 57 10.85 1.83 0.48
N VAL A 58 10.87 2.76 -0.47
CA VAL A 58 9.69 3.25 -1.18
C VAL A 58 9.66 2.63 -2.57
N LEU A 59 8.61 1.86 -2.84
CA LEU A 59 8.30 1.29 -4.14
C LEU A 59 6.98 1.89 -4.61
N LEU A 60 7.02 2.56 -5.76
CA LEU A 60 5.87 3.32 -6.25
C LEU A 60 4.71 2.42 -6.68
N ASP A 61 5.04 1.35 -7.40
CA ASP A 61 4.12 0.29 -7.79
C ASP A 61 3.42 -0.30 -6.56
N TYR A 62 4.15 -0.56 -5.48
CA TYR A 62 3.55 -1.03 -4.22
C TYR A 62 2.60 0.00 -3.63
N SER A 63 2.93 1.28 -3.70
CA SER A 63 2.04 2.36 -3.21
C SER A 63 0.70 2.34 -3.94
N ALA A 64 0.69 2.08 -5.25
CA ALA A 64 -0.53 1.96 -6.05
C ALA A 64 -1.35 0.70 -5.72
N LEU A 65 -0.71 -0.39 -5.26
CA LEU A 65 -1.41 -1.62 -4.88
C LEU A 65 -2.33 -1.46 -3.66
N PHE A 66 -2.13 -0.45 -2.81
CA PHE A 66 -3.00 -0.30 -1.62
C PHE A 66 -4.48 -0.16 -1.99
N GLY A 67 -4.78 0.63 -3.04
CA GLY A 67 -6.15 0.78 -3.53
C GLY A 67 -6.73 -0.52 -4.10
N ASP A 68 -5.89 -1.30 -4.80
CA ASP A 68 -6.28 -2.61 -5.33
C ASP A 68 -6.60 -3.62 -4.21
N VAL A 69 -5.77 -3.69 -3.17
CA VAL A 69 -6.02 -4.55 -2.01
C VAL A 69 -7.29 -4.12 -1.27
N LEU A 70 -7.50 -2.81 -1.08
CA LEU A 70 -8.69 -2.28 -0.42
C LEU A 70 -9.98 -2.60 -1.19
N LEU A 71 -9.94 -2.46 -2.53
CA LEU A 71 -11.06 -2.85 -3.40
C LEU A 71 -11.32 -4.36 -3.35
N GLY A 72 -10.27 -5.17 -3.38
CA GLY A 72 -10.37 -6.62 -3.22
C GLY A 72 -11.01 -7.00 -1.88
N TYR A 73 -10.61 -6.34 -0.80
CA TYR A 73 -11.21 -6.53 0.52
C TYR A 73 -12.69 -6.16 0.55
N LEU A 74 -13.08 -5.01 -0.03
CA LEU A 74 -14.49 -4.62 -0.12
C LEU A 74 -15.33 -5.69 -0.82
N ARG A 75 -14.84 -6.19 -1.96
CA ARG A 75 -15.55 -7.21 -2.75
C ARG A 75 -15.68 -8.54 -2.01
N ALA A 76 -14.69 -8.90 -1.19
CA ALA A 76 -14.67 -10.17 -0.48
C ALA A 76 -15.41 -10.16 0.86
N SER A 77 -15.51 -8.99 1.51
CA SER A 77 -16.06 -8.86 2.88
C SER A 77 -17.34 -8.02 2.97
N GLU A 78 -17.64 -7.21 1.95
CA GLU A 78 -18.72 -6.21 1.93
C GLU A 78 -18.63 -5.14 3.04
N ASP A 79 -17.51 -5.07 3.75
CA ASP A 79 -17.25 -4.14 4.85
C ASP A 79 -16.95 -2.73 4.32
N ARG A 80 -18.02 -1.97 4.07
CA ARG A 80 -17.94 -0.57 3.63
C ARG A 80 -17.39 0.36 4.69
N VAL A 81 -17.63 0.10 5.97
CA VAL A 81 -17.16 0.96 7.07
C VAL A 81 -15.64 1.07 7.04
N THR A 82 -14.94 -0.07 7.02
CA THR A 82 -13.48 -0.09 6.90
C THR A 82 -13.00 0.61 5.63
N VAL A 83 -13.70 0.43 4.52
CA VAL A 83 -13.27 0.98 3.24
C VAL A 83 -13.42 2.49 3.20
N ASP A 84 -14.51 3.02 3.75
CA ASP A 84 -14.75 4.46 3.85
C ASP A 84 -13.72 5.14 4.74
N GLU A 85 -13.33 4.50 5.86
CA GLU A 85 -12.26 4.99 6.74
C GLU A 85 -10.90 5.01 6.04
N LEU A 86 -10.60 4.01 5.22
CA LEU A 86 -9.30 3.85 4.55
C LEU A 86 -9.23 4.50 3.16
N TRP A 87 -10.36 4.93 2.61
CA TRP A 87 -10.44 5.53 1.28
C TRP A 87 -9.58 6.79 1.10
N PRO A 88 -9.56 7.75 2.05
CA PRO A 88 -8.69 8.93 1.93
C PRO A 88 -7.21 8.55 1.79
N VAL A 89 -6.79 7.49 2.49
CA VAL A 89 -5.43 6.97 2.40
C VAL A 89 -5.17 6.40 1.00
N ALA A 90 -6.08 5.58 0.46
CA ALA A 90 -5.94 5.04 -0.90
C ALA A 90 -5.87 6.16 -1.95
N LYS A 91 -6.75 7.17 -1.86
CA LYS A 91 -6.79 8.30 -2.78
C LYS A 91 -5.49 9.10 -2.76
N ASN A 92 -4.96 9.41 -1.58
CA ASN A 92 -3.71 10.15 -1.43
C ASN A 92 -2.53 9.40 -2.07
N ARG A 93 -2.48 8.07 -1.88
CA ARG A 93 -1.42 7.21 -2.42
C ARG A 93 -1.43 7.15 -3.94
N SER A 94 -2.62 7.01 -4.53
CA SER A 94 -2.80 7.06 -5.98
C SER A 94 -2.38 8.41 -6.55
N ASN A 95 -2.77 9.52 -5.89
CA ASN A 95 -2.38 10.86 -6.33
C ASN A 95 -0.86 11.07 -6.30
N SER A 96 -0.17 10.62 -5.24
CA SER A 96 1.29 10.68 -5.16
C SER A 96 1.98 9.91 -6.31
N CYS A 97 1.38 8.80 -6.74
CA CYS A 97 1.85 8.03 -7.89
C CYS A 97 1.68 8.79 -9.22
N CYS A 98 0.54 9.45 -9.40
CA CYS A 98 0.23 10.24 -10.59
C CYS A 98 1.21 11.39 -10.85
N VAL A 99 1.86 11.94 -9.82
CA VAL A 99 2.90 12.99 -10.00
C VAL A 99 4.11 12.47 -10.78
N MET A 100 4.35 11.17 -10.80
CA MET A 100 5.42 10.55 -11.58
C MET A 100 5.01 10.23 -13.03
N TRP A 101 3.74 10.49 -13.37
CA TRP A 101 3.25 10.36 -14.74
C TRP A 101 3.58 11.61 -15.54
N GLY A 102 4.34 11.44 -16.63
CA GLY A 102 4.60 12.53 -17.56
C GLY A 102 3.33 12.94 -18.30
N ARG A 103 3.34 14.12 -18.94
CA ARG A 103 2.24 14.59 -19.79
C ARG A 103 1.86 13.60 -20.92
N THR A 104 2.75 12.67 -21.25
CA THR A 104 2.57 11.62 -22.26
C THR A 104 1.88 10.36 -21.73
N GLY A 105 1.57 10.28 -20.42
CA GLY A 105 1.06 9.04 -19.82
C GLY A 105 2.13 7.95 -19.66
N CYS A 106 3.42 8.31 -19.70
CA CYS A 106 4.53 7.40 -19.41
C CYS A 106 5.14 7.68 -18.02
N PHE A 107 5.60 6.64 -17.32
CA PHE A 107 6.36 6.81 -16.08
C PHE A 107 7.67 7.55 -16.36
N MET A 108 7.87 8.67 -15.68
CA MET A 108 9.10 9.45 -15.82
C MET A 108 10.18 8.85 -14.93
N ARG A 109 11.28 8.42 -15.53
CA ARG A 109 12.50 8.10 -14.79
C ARG A 109 13.12 9.41 -14.30
N ARG A 110 13.09 9.66 -12.98
CA ARG A 110 13.96 10.70 -12.38
C ARG A 110 15.40 10.29 -12.63
N SER A 111 16.12 11.05 -13.46
CA SER A 111 17.58 10.87 -13.60
C SER A 111 18.21 11.08 -12.22
N ARG A 112 18.83 10.03 -11.67
CA ARG A 112 19.75 10.19 -10.54
C ARG A 112 20.89 11.06 -11.04
N LYS A 113 21.03 12.29 -10.53
CA LYS A 113 22.37 12.87 -10.45
C LYS A 113 23.17 11.94 -9.57
N VAL A 114 24.07 11.17 -10.16
CA VAL A 114 25.12 10.47 -9.42
C VAL A 114 25.95 11.59 -8.79
N LEU A 115 25.77 11.82 -7.49
CA LEU A 115 26.76 12.57 -6.72
C LEU A 115 27.98 11.65 -6.65
N TYR A 116 28.93 11.88 -7.55
CA TYR A 116 30.30 11.44 -7.36
C TYR A 116 30.86 12.27 -6.20
N LEU A 117 31.08 11.62 -5.05
CA LEU A 117 32.12 11.99 -4.09
C LEU A 117 33.29 11.04 -4.34
#